data_AF-A0A7C2YD50-F1
#
_entry.id   AF-A0A7C2YD50-F1
#
_cell.length_a   1.000
_cell.length_b   1.000
_cell.length_c   1.000
_cell.angle_alpha   90.00
_cell.angle_beta   90.00
_cell.angle_gamma   90.00
#
_symmetry.space_group_name_H-M   'P 1'
#
loop_
_entity.id
_entity.type
_entity.pdbx_description
1 polymer ?
#
loop_
_entity_poly.entity_id
_entity_poly.type
_entity_poly.pdbx_seq_one_letter_code
_entity_poly.pdbx_strand_id
1 'polypeptide(L)' 'MAVPRQEAVRAQLLDEAIDHLLRGEEPALEVNDELSALVEVARLRYRLSRYLQGVAAQRQEAVWGQVRSRIGPPPSRSP' A
#
# COMPACT_ATOMS: atom_id res chain seq x y z
N MET A 1 25.15 7.67 -15.38
CA MET A 1 25.77 8.64 -14.45
C MET A 1 25.85 8.00 -13.08
N ALA A 2 26.99 8.08 -12.39
CA ALA A 2 27.09 7.55 -11.02
C ALA A 2 26.30 8.46 -10.07
N VAL A 3 25.41 7.87 -9.27
CA VAL A 3 24.68 8.61 -8.23
C VAL A 3 25.70 9.08 -7.19
N PRO A 4 25.72 10.37 -6.81
CA PRO A 4 26.56 10.86 -5.72
C PRO A 4 26.36 10.01 -4.46
N ARG A 5 27.45 9.63 -3.79
CA ARG A 5 27.42 8.74 -2.61
C ARG A 5 26.42 9.19 -1.54
N GLN A 6 26.24 10.50 -1.38
CA GLN A 6 25.30 11.09 -0.43
C GLN A 6 23.84 10.85 -0.81
N GLU A 7 23.49 10.91 -2.09
CA GLU A 7 22.14 10.65 -2.58
C GLU A 7 21.77 9.17 -2.43
N ALA A 8 22.73 8.27 -2.68
CA ALA A 8 22.55 6.84 -2.44
C ALA A 8 22.26 6.52 -0.95
N VAL A 9 23.00 7.15 -0.02
CA VAL A 9 22.76 7.00 1.42
C VAL A 9 21.38 7.55 1.82
N ARG A 10 20.97 8.70 1.28
CA ARG A 10 19.63 9.27 1.54
C ARG A 10 18.51 8.38 1.03
N ALA A 11 18.67 7.80 -0.16
CA ALA A 11 17.71 6.86 -0.72
C ALA A 11 17.58 5.60 0.16
N GLN A 12 18.70 5.07 0.65
CA GLN A 12 18.70 3.90 1.54
C GLN A 12 18.00 4.19 2.88
N LEU A 13 18.26 5.34 3.49
CA LEU A 13 17.57 5.76 4.72
C LEU A 13 16.05 5.92 4.52
N LEU A 14 15.63 6.44 3.37
CA LEU A 14 14.21 6.56 3.04
C LEU A 14 13.57 5.19 2.83
N ASP A 15 14.25 4.27 2.16
CA ASP A 15 13.79 2.91 1.91
C ASP A 15 13.55 2.16 3.23
N GLU A 16 14.53 2.20 4.13
CA GLU A 16 14.43 1.61 5.47
C GLU A 16 13.27 2.21 6.29
N ALA A 17 13.06 3.52 6.19
CA ALA A 17 11.95 4.19 6.87
C ALA A 17 10.57 3.80 6.33
N ILE A 18 10.44 3.66 5.00
CA ILE A 18 9.20 3.17 4.38
C ILE A 18 8.94 1.72 4.83
N ASP A 19 9.98 0.90 4.86
CA ASP A 19 9.93 -0.48 5.33
C ASP A 19 9.43 -0.59 6.78
N HIS A 20 9.92 0.25 7.69
CA HIS A 20 9.39 0.34 9.05
C HIS A 20 7.91 0.72 9.07
N LEU A 21 7.49 1.71 8.28
CA LEU A 21 6.08 2.10 8.18
C LEU A 21 5.19 0.94 7.70
N LEU A 22 5.65 0.15 6.73
CA LEU A 22 4.92 -1.02 6.23
C LEU A 22 4.81 -2.13 7.28
N ARG A 23 5.78 -2.23 8.18
CA ARG A 23 5.73 -3.13 9.36
C ARG A 23 4.88 -2.57 10.50
N GLY A 24 4.45 -1.30 10.42
CA GLY A 24 3.71 -0.61 11.47
C GLY A 24 4.61 -0.04 12.58
N GLU A 25 5.90 0.07 12.31
CA GLU A 25 6.91 0.65 13.19
C GLU A 25 7.10 2.14 12.87
N GLU A 26 7.52 2.92 13.88
CA GLU A 26 7.80 4.34 13.71
C GLU A 26 9.23 4.52 13.15
N PRO A 27 9.40 5.14 11.96
CA PRO A 27 10.72 5.31 11.37
C PRO A 27 11.55 6.34 12.15
N ALA A 28 12.75 5.93 12.58
CA ALA A 28 13.73 6.80 13.21
C ALA A 28 14.51 7.57 12.14
N LEU A 29 13.99 8.71 11.70
CA LEU A 29 14.70 9.62 10.81
C LEU A 29 14.91 10.96 11.51
N GLU A 30 16.17 11.43 11.55
CA GLU A 30 16.46 12.79 11.96
C GLU A 30 15.87 13.77 10.95
N VAL A 31 15.20 14.81 11.46
CA VAL A 31 14.45 15.79 10.68
C VAL A 31 15.43 16.61 9.84
N ASN A 32 15.65 16.16 8.61
CA ASN A 32 16.34 16.89 7.57
C ASN A 32 15.32 17.07 6.45
N ASP A 33 14.83 18.31 6.32
CA ASP A 33 13.46 18.70 5.93
C ASP A 33 12.88 18.07 4.64
N GLU A 34 13.70 17.54 3.74
CA GLU A 34 13.24 16.94 2.49
C GLU A 34 12.85 15.45 2.64
N LEU A 35 13.57 14.65 3.43
CA LEU A 35 13.23 13.24 3.63
C LEU A 35 12.01 13.09 4.53
N SER A 36 11.86 13.95 5.53
CA SER A 36 10.70 13.99 6.41
C SER A 36 9.39 14.22 5.64
N ALA A 37 9.41 15.10 4.62
CA ALA A 37 8.24 15.33 3.77
C ALA A 37 7.81 14.06 3.00
N LEU A 38 8.78 13.30 2.47
CA LEU A 38 8.50 12.04 1.76
C LEU A 38 7.94 10.96 2.70
N VAL A 39 8.45 10.91 3.94
CA VAL A 39 7.97 10.00 4.99
C VAL A 39 6.54 10.36 5.40
N GLU A 40 6.20 11.64 5.52
CA GLU A 40 4.83 12.07 5.81
C GLU A 40 3.85 11.67 4.69
N VAL A 41 4.26 11.79 3.42
CA VAL A 41 3.46 11.27 2.30
C VAL A 41 3.28 9.75 2.41
N ALA A 42 4.33 9.01 2.76
CA ALA A 42 4.25 7.57 2.97
C ALA A 42 3.29 7.21 4.12
N ARG A 43 3.35 7.92 5.26
CA ARG A 43 2.41 7.77 6.39
C ARG A 43 0.97 8.01 5.97
N LEU A 44 0.71 9.08 5.20
CA LEU A 44 -0.63 9.40 4.73
C LEU A 44 -1.15 8.29 3.80
N ARG A 45 -0.35 7.83 2.84
CA ARG A 45 -0.71 6.74 1.93
C ARG A 45 -0.97 5.44 2.68
N TYR A 46 -0.14 5.10 3.66
CA TYR A 46 -0.34 3.91 4.48
C TYR A 46 -1.67 3.96 5.24
N ARG A 47 -1.97 5.07 5.92
CA ARG A 47 -3.25 5.27 6.61
C ARG A 47 -4.46 5.16 5.68
N LEU A 48 -4.40 5.82 4.52
CA LEU A 48 -5.46 5.75 3.51
C LEU A 48 -5.65 4.33 2.97
N SER A 49 -4.57 3.62 2.66
CA SER A 49 -4.63 2.24 2.19
C SER A 49 -5.29 1.32 3.22
N ARG A 50 -4.94 1.44 4.50
CA ARG A 50 -5.59 0.64 5.56
C ARG A 50 -7.08 0.96 5.70
N TYR A 51 -7.44 2.23 5.63
CA TYR A 51 -8.84 2.65 5.66
C TYR A 51 -9.62 2.06 4.47
N LEU A 52 -9.08 2.20 3.25
CA LEU A 52 -9.70 1.68 2.04
C LEU A 52 -9.78 0.16 2.03
N GLN A 53 -8.78 -0.55 2.56
CA GLN A 53 -8.83 -2.00 2.75
C GLN A 53 -10.00 -2.40 3.64
N GLY A 54 -10.24 -1.67 4.74
CA GLY A 54 -11.39 -1.91 5.62
C GLY A 54 -12.73 -1.72 4.89
N VAL A 55 -12.87 -0.65 4.11
CA VAL A 55 -14.08 -0.39 3.30
C VAL A 55 -14.26 -1.44 2.21
N ALA A 56 -13.17 -1.83 1.52
CA ALA A 56 -13.21 -2.83 0.46
C ALA A 56 -13.57 -4.22 1.00
N ALA A 57 -13.05 -4.61 2.16
CA ALA A 57 -13.37 -5.88 2.81
C ALA A 57 -14.89 -6.02 3.08
N GLN A 58 -15.56 -4.94 3.48
CA GLN A 58 -17.02 -4.94 3.69
C GLN A 58 -17.83 -5.15 2.39
N ARG A 59 -17.25 -4.85 1.23
CA ARG A 59 -17.89 -4.99 -0.09
C ARG A 59 -17.42 -6.21 -0.86
N GLN A 60 -16.41 -6.93 -0.34
CA GLN A 60 -15.75 -8.05 -1.01
C GLN A 60 -16.75 -9.15 -1.39
N GLU A 61 -17.66 -9.51 -0.48
CA GLU A 61 -18.65 -10.56 -0.76
C GLU A 61 -19.63 -10.16 -1.87
N ALA A 62 -20.10 -8.91 -1.89
CA ALA A 62 -20.99 -8.41 -2.92
C ALA A 62 -20.33 -8.41 -4.30
N VAL A 63 -19.06 -8.01 -4.39
CA VAL A 63 -18.28 -8.06 -5.64
C VAL A 63 -18.08 -9.50 -6.09
N TRP A 64 -17.63 -10.40 -5.20
CA TRP A 64 -17.46 -11.81 -5.55
C TRP A 64 -18.78 -12.52 -5.86
N GLY A 65 -19.90 -12.07 -5.31
CA GLY A 65 -21.24 -12.52 -5.70
C GLY A 65 -21.54 -12.21 -7.17
N GLN A 66 -21.29 -10.97 -7.61
CA GLN A 66 -21.46 -10.59 -9.02
C GLN A 66 -20.48 -11.29 -9.96
N VAL A 67 -19.24 -11.49 -9.52
CA VAL A 67 -18.25 -12.22 -10.31
C VAL A 67 -18.67 -13.68 -10.48
N ARG A 68 -19.06 -14.36 -9.39
CA ARG A 68 -19.56 -15.74 -9.45
C ARG A 68 -20.82 -15.90 -10.30
N SER A 69 -21.75 -14.93 -10.26
CA SER A 69 -22.95 -15.01 -11.11
C SER A 69 -22.64 -14.90 -12.61
N ARG A 70 -21.52 -14.26 -12.97
CA ARG A 70 -21.06 -14.13 -14.37
C ARG A 70 -20.21 -15.30 -14.83
N ILE A 71 -19.46 -15.94 -13.92
CA ILE A 71 -18.54 -17.05 -14.26
C ILE A 71 -19.17 -18.43 -13.99
N GLY A 72 -20.30 -18.48 -13.28
CA GLY A 72 -21.01 -19.74 -13.01
C GLY A 72 -21.44 -20.44 -14.30
N PRO A 73 -21.50 -21.80 -14.30
CA PRO A 73 -21.87 -22.55 -15.48
C PRO A 73 -23.27 -22.14 -15.96
N PRO A 74 -23.52 -22.11 -17.29
CA PRO A 74 -24.84 -21.83 -17.81
C PRO A 74 -25.86 -22.78 -17.18
N PRO A 75 -27.09 -22.32 -16.90
CA PRO A 75 -28.10 -23.18 -16.30
C PRO A 75 -28.25 -24.43 -17.15
N SER A 76 -27.94 -25.59 -16.56
CA SER A 76 -28.20 -26.88 -17.17
C SER A 76 -29.71 -26.95 -17.41
N ARG A 77 -30.12 -26.83 -18.67
CA ARG A 77 -31.49 -27.14 -19.08
C ARG A 77 -31.69 -28.62 -18.79
N SER A 78 -32.37 -28.93 -17.69
CA SER A 78 -32.91 -30.27 -17.48
C SER A 78 -34.01 -30.52 -18.53
N PRO A 79 -34.07 -31.73 -19.10
CA PRO A 79 -35.08 -32.12 -20.08
C PRO A 79 -36.50 -32.17 -19.49
#